data_AF-A0A1P8X012-F1
#
_entry.id   AF-A0A1P8X012-F1
#
_cell.length_a   1.000
_cell.length_b   1.000
_cell.length_c   1.000
_cell.angle_alpha   90.00
_cell.angle_beta   90.00
_cell.angle_gamma   90.00
#
_symmetry.space_group_name_H-M   'P 1'
#
loop_
_entity.id
_entity.type
_entity.pdbx_description
1 polymer ?
#
loop_
_entity_poly.entity_id
_entity_poly.type
_entity_poly.pdbx_seq_one_letter_code
_entity_poly.pdbx_strand_id
1 'polypeptide(L)'
;MERFRNFDFRKHMPSLAFTLLAVAVIAGAGAITVYLGLYNIAADAPHSRLTYSVIETFREQSIAARSGSIAVPADLAAPARIASGAGLYTEMCSGCHLAPGMEKTEMSQGLYPQAPILFKGSDRSASEQFWIIKHGIKMTAMPAWGKTHDDRLIWDMVAFVRKLPGLSPAQYQAITQNAPMDHDAMMKGMTEAEGASQKPSGAGEHAGH
;
A
#
# COMPACT_ATOMS: atom_id res chain seq x y z
N MET A 1 -45.08 35.44 13.18
CA MET A 1 -43.70 35.86 12.86
C MET A 1 -42.99 36.21 14.14
N GLU A 2 -41.66 36.02 14.15
CA GLU A 2 -40.71 36.12 15.29
C GLU A 2 -40.70 34.90 16.22
N ARG A 3 -39.56 34.29 16.56
CA ARG A 3 -38.26 34.91 16.86
C ARG A 3 -37.13 33.89 16.66
N PHE A 4 -36.27 34.08 15.65
CA PHE A 4 -35.02 33.33 15.57
C PHE A 4 -34.09 33.82 16.69
N ARG A 5 -33.79 32.92 17.63
CA ARG A 5 -32.89 33.19 18.76
C ARG A 5 -31.45 33.13 18.22
N ASN A 6 -30.85 34.30 17.99
CA ASN A 6 -29.45 34.41 17.57
C ASN A 6 -28.55 33.73 18.61
N PHE A 7 -27.93 32.61 18.23
CA PHE A 7 -26.94 31.91 19.07
C PHE A 7 -25.61 32.67 18.97
N ASP A 8 -25.26 33.40 20.03
CA ASP A 8 -24.03 34.22 20.07
C ASP A 8 -22.82 33.34 20.42
N PHE A 9 -22.16 32.81 19.39
CA PHE A 9 -20.99 31.92 19.51
C PHE A 9 -19.81 32.53 20.28
N ARG A 10 -19.73 33.86 20.40
CA ARG A 10 -18.62 34.55 21.07
C ARG A 10 -18.64 34.39 22.60
N LYS A 11 -19.79 34.08 23.19
CA LYS A 11 -19.94 33.90 24.66
C LYS A 11 -19.62 32.49 25.16
N HIS A 12 -19.37 31.54 24.25
CA HIS A 12 -19.11 30.12 24.59
C HIS A 12 -17.72 29.63 24.18
N MET A 13 -16.87 30.51 23.64
CA MET A 13 -15.49 30.16 23.31
C MET A 13 -14.65 30.14 24.58
N PRO A 14 -13.91 29.04 24.88
CA PRO A 14 -12.98 29.02 25.99
C PRO A 14 -11.95 30.15 25.85
N SER A 15 -11.48 30.69 26.98
CA SER A 15 -10.43 31.70 26.94
C SER A 15 -9.14 31.12 26.35
N LEU A 16 -8.34 31.96 25.68
CA LEU A 16 -7.07 31.54 25.10
C LEU A 16 -6.16 30.84 26.14
N ALA A 17 -6.12 31.36 27.36
CA ALA A 17 -5.36 30.77 28.46
C ALA A 17 -5.86 29.37 28.83
N PHE A 18 -7.18 29.15 28.86
CA PHE A 18 -7.75 27.82 29.12
C PHE A 18 -7.39 26.84 28.00
N THR A 19 -7.52 27.26 26.73
CA THR A 19 -7.14 26.42 25.59
C THR A 19 -5.66 26.07 25.60
N LEU A 20 -4.77 27.03 25.87
CA LEU A 20 -3.33 26.79 25.95
C LEU A 20 -2.97 25.84 27.10
N LEU A 21 -3.59 26.02 28.27
CA LEU A 21 -3.39 25.12 29.40
C LEU A 21 -3.86 23.70 29.08
N ALA A 22 -5.04 23.54 28.48
CA ALA A 22 -5.55 22.23 28.09
C ALA A 22 -4.61 21.51 27.10
N VAL A 23 -4.11 22.23 26.09
CA VAL A 23 -3.13 21.69 25.13
C VAL A 23 -1.84 21.29 25.85
N ALA A 24 -1.31 22.14 26.74
CA ALA A 24 -0.10 21.84 27.50
C ALA A 24 -0.26 20.59 28.39
N VAL A 25 -1.41 20.43 29.04
CA VAL A 25 -1.71 19.24 29.86
C VAL A 25 -1.78 17.99 28.99
N ILE A 26 -2.45 18.03 27.84
CA ILE A 26 -2.53 16.90 26.91
C ILE A 26 -1.15 16.53 26.38
N ALA A 27 -0.35 17.52 25.97
CA ALA A 27 1.01 17.31 25.49
C ALA A 27 1.91 16.73 26.58
N GLY A 28 1.83 17.24 27.81
CA GLY A 28 2.56 16.73 28.97
C GLY A 28 2.21 15.28 29.30
N ALA A 29 0.92 14.95 29.34
CA ALA A 29 0.45 13.58 29.55
C ALA A 29 0.92 12.62 28.44
N GLY A 30 0.89 13.07 27.18
CA GLY A 30 1.42 12.32 26.04
C GLY A 30 2.92 12.06 26.15
N ALA A 31 3.71 13.09 26.49
CA ALA A 31 5.15 12.97 26.69
C ALA A 31 5.50 11.99 27.82
N ILE A 32 4.79 12.05 28.95
CA ILE A 32 4.96 11.11 30.06
C ILE A 32 4.65 9.68 29.61
N THR A 33 3.55 9.48 28.87
CA THR A 33 3.13 8.16 28.37
C THR A 33 4.20 7.53 27.47
N VAL A 34 4.80 8.33 26.58
CA VAL A 34 5.89 7.89 25.68
C VAL A 34 7.18 7.63 26.48
N TYR A 35 7.59 8.57 27.33
CA TYR A 35 8.84 8.47 28.09
C TYR A 35 8.85 7.27 29.04
N LEU A 36 7.71 6.97 29.68
CA LEU A 36 7.56 5.83 30.58
C LEU A 36 7.24 4.52 29.84
N GLY A 37 7.07 4.53 28.52
CA GLY A 37 6.78 3.33 27.73
C GLY A 37 5.43 2.67 28.08
N LEU A 38 4.44 3.44 28.51
CA LEU A 38 3.16 2.89 28.98
C LEU A 38 2.30 2.28 27.85
N TYR A 39 2.62 2.61 26.60
CA TYR A 39 1.94 2.06 25.44
C TYR A 39 2.69 0.85 24.90
N ASN A 40 2.08 -0.34 24.98
CA ASN A 40 2.63 -1.54 24.38
C ASN A 40 2.57 -1.45 22.85
N ILE A 41 3.74 -1.39 22.20
CA ILE A 41 3.89 -1.28 20.74
C ILE A 41 4.14 -2.64 20.07
N ALA A 42 4.12 -3.74 20.84
CA ALA A 42 4.33 -5.08 20.30
C ALA A 42 3.23 -5.45 19.28
N ALA A 43 3.62 -6.04 18.16
CA ALA A 43 2.68 -6.37 17.07
C ALA A 43 1.68 -7.48 17.45
N ASP A 44 2.03 -8.32 18.43
CA ASP A 44 1.16 -9.36 18.99
C ASP A 44 0.20 -8.83 20.07
N ALA A 45 0.25 -7.53 20.39
CA ALA A 45 -0.69 -6.82 21.24
C ALA A 45 -1.57 -5.88 20.39
N PRO A 46 -2.76 -6.34 19.94
CA PRO A 46 -3.63 -5.53 19.08
C PRO A 46 -4.03 -4.21 19.72
N HIS A 47 -4.18 -3.20 18.87
CA HIS A 47 -4.82 -1.95 19.25
C HIS A 47 -6.22 -2.18 19.84
N SER A 48 -6.64 -1.27 20.72
CA SER A 48 -8.03 -1.21 21.16
C SER A 48 -8.98 -1.08 19.96
N ARG A 49 -10.23 -1.52 20.10
CA ARG A 49 -11.23 -1.45 19.01
C ARG A 49 -11.39 -0.03 18.45
N LEU A 50 -11.37 0.97 19.32
CA LEU A 50 -11.47 2.38 18.92
C LEU A 50 -10.24 2.80 18.10
N THR A 51 -9.04 2.54 18.62
CA THR A 51 -7.79 2.88 17.95
C THR A 51 -7.69 2.18 16.58
N TYR A 52 -8.00 0.88 16.53
CA TYR A 52 -8.03 0.12 15.30
C TYR A 52 -9.01 0.70 14.28
N SER A 53 -10.24 0.99 14.67
CA SER A 53 -11.27 1.55 13.78
C SER A 53 -10.88 2.93 13.24
N VAL A 54 -10.26 3.77 14.05
CA VAL A 54 -9.75 5.08 13.61
C VAL A 54 -8.64 4.90 12.58
N ILE A 55 -7.64 4.06 12.85
CA ILE A 55 -6.52 3.80 11.92
C ILE A 55 -7.05 3.19 10.60
N GLU A 56 -7.96 2.23 10.68
CA GLU A 56 -8.61 1.63 9.52
C GLU A 56 -9.36 2.67 8.69
N THR A 57 -10.14 3.54 9.33
CA THR A 57 -10.84 4.63 8.62
C THR A 57 -9.86 5.57 7.93
N PHE A 58 -8.78 5.97 8.61
CA PHE A 58 -7.72 6.78 7.99
C PHE A 58 -7.10 6.08 6.78
N ARG A 59 -6.82 4.78 6.89
CA ARG A 59 -6.27 3.97 5.79
C ARG A 59 -7.21 3.98 4.59
N GLU A 60 -8.48 3.62 4.77
CA GLU A 60 -9.44 3.52 3.65
C GLU A 60 -9.70 4.89 3.00
N GLN A 61 -9.90 5.95 3.78
CA GLN A 61 -10.10 7.30 3.25
C GLN A 61 -8.87 7.82 2.50
N SER A 62 -7.66 7.55 3.00
CA SER A 62 -6.43 7.94 2.32
C SER A 62 -6.25 7.18 1.00
N ILE A 63 -6.53 5.88 0.97
CA ILE A 63 -6.43 5.08 -0.27
C ILE A 63 -7.40 5.62 -1.32
N ALA A 64 -8.67 5.84 -0.96
CA ALA A 64 -9.68 6.37 -1.87
C ALA A 64 -9.29 7.75 -2.43
N ALA A 65 -8.84 8.66 -1.56
CA ALA A 65 -8.45 10.01 -1.95
C ALA A 65 -7.22 10.07 -2.86
N ARG A 66 -6.32 9.07 -2.79
CA ARG A 66 -5.06 9.06 -3.55
C ARG A 66 -5.08 8.18 -4.79
N SER A 67 -6.05 7.29 -4.92
CA SER A 67 -6.17 6.37 -6.06
C SER A 67 -7.13 6.85 -7.15
N GLY A 68 -8.02 7.79 -6.85
CA GLY A 68 -9.10 8.20 -7.77
C GLY A 68 -8.66 8.77 -9.12
N SER A 69 -7.44 9.33 -9.22
CA SER A 69 -6.91 9.88 -10.48
C SER A 69 -5.92 8.95 -11.21
N ILE A 70 -5.71 7.73 -10.69
CA ILE A 70 -4.77 6.78 -11.30
C ILE A 70 -5.41 6.16 -12.53
N ALA A 71 -4.81 6.41 -13.70
CA ALA A 71 -5.24 5.84 -14.95
C ALA A 71 -4.91 4.34 -15.00
N VAL A 72 -5.95 3.51 -15.15
CA VAL A 72 -5.80 2.06 -15.30
C VAL A 72 -5.42 1.75 -16.76
N PRO A 73 -4.33 1.00 -17.02
CA PRO A 73 -3.96 0.61 -18.37
C PRO A 73 -5.07 -0.21 -19.05
N ALA A 74 -5.36 0.10 -20.31
CA ALA A 74 -6.38 -0.62 -21.08
C ALA A 74 -6.01 -2.11 -21.31
N ASP A 75 -4.71 -2.42 -21.28
CA ASP A 75 -4.13 -3.74 -21.43
C ASP A 75 -3.93 -4.47 -20.09
N LEU A 76 -4.58 -4.03 -18.99
CA LEU A 76 -4.40 -4.63 -17.66
C LEU A 76 -4.62 -6.15 -17.66
N ALA A 77 -5.57 -6.66 -18.46
CA ALA A 77 -5.88 -8.09 -18.54
C ALA A 77 -5.01 -8.85 -19.58
N ALA A 78 -3.97 -8.22 -20.14
CA ALA A 78 -3.10 -8.86 -21.13
C ALA A 78 -2.38 -10.08 -20.53
N PRO A 79 -2.32 -11.22 -21.26
CA PRO A 79 -1.68 -12.44 -20.77
C PRO A 79 -0.23 -12.24 -20.31
N ALA A 80 0.53 -11.38 -21.00
CA ALA A 80 1.92 -11.09 -20.63
C ALA A 80 2.05 -10.43 -19.25
N ARG A 81 1.14 -9.49 -18.91
CA ARG A 81 1.11 -8.85 -17.58
C ARG A 81 0.74 -9.82 -16.48
N ILE A 82 -0.25 -10.67 -16.74
CA ILE A 82 -0.68 -11.72 -15.79
C ILE A 82 0.47 -12.70 -15.53
N ALA A 83 1.18 -13.13 -16.57
CA ALA A 83 2.30 -14.07 -16.43
C ALA A 83 3.49 -13.43 -15.67
N SER A 84 3.83 -12.18 -15.99
CA SER A 84 4.82 -11.38 -15.27
C SER A 84 4.45 -11.21 -13.79
N GLY A 85 3.22 -10.79 -13.52
CA GLY A 85 2.69 -10.61 -12.17
C GLY A 85 2.60 -11.89 -11.35
N ALA A 86 2.43 -13.05 -11.99
CA ALA A 86 2.39 -14.34 -11.30
C ALA A 86 3.73 -14.68 -10.64
N GLY A 87 4.84 -14.43 -11.34
CA GLY A 87 6.19 -14.59 -10.81
C GLY A 87 6.42 -13.64 -9.62
N LEU A 88 6.15 -12.35 -9.83
CA LEU A 88 6.29 -11.32 -8.78
C LEU A 88 5.45 -11.63 -7.52
N TYR A 89 4.18 -12.03 -7.71
CA TYR A 89 3.31 -12.40 -6.60
C TYR A 89 3.84 -13.58 -5.80
N THR A 90 4.33 -14.61 -6.49
CA THR A 90 4.84 -15.82 -5.85
C THR A 90 6.01 -15.50 -4.94
N GLU A 91 6.96 -14.70 -5.43
CA GLU A 91 8.17 -14.35 -4.68
C GLU A 91 7.91 -13.33 -3.57
N MET A 92 7.04 -12.34 -3.81
CA MET A 92 6.99 -11.14 -2.97
C MET A 92 5.72 -11.03 -2.12
N CYS A 93 4.62 -11.67 -2.53
CA CYS A 93 3.30 -11.47 -1.93
C CYS A 93 2.77 -12.74 -1.24
N SER A 94 3.02 -13.92 -1.81
CA SER A 94 2.44 -15.18 -1.36
C SER A 94 2.84 -15.54 0.08
N GLY A 95 4.02 -15.12 0.53
CA GLY A 95 4.49 -15.33 1.89
C GLY A 95 3.59 -14.70 2.96
N CYS A 96 2.94 -13.57 2.66
CA CYS A 96 2.04 -12.87 3.59
C CYS A 96 0.56 -13.08 3.23
N HIS A 97 0.22 -13.08 1.94
CA HIS A 97 -1.16 -13.10 1.44
C HIS A 97 -1.67 -14.50 1.06
N LEU A 98 -0.78 -15.50 1.04
CA LEU A 98 -1.03 -16.88 0.62
C LEU A 98 -1.47 -17.01 -0.84
N ALA A 99 -1.45 -18.23 -1.37
CA ALA A 99 -1.97 -18.57 -2.69
C ALA A 99 -2.92 -19.78 -2.59
N PRO A 100 -3.71 -20.08 -3.64
CA PRO A 100 -4.58 -21.26 -3.64
C PRO A 100 -3.80 -22.53 -3.29
N GLY A 101 -4.25 -23.25 -2.28
CA GLY A 101 -3.63 -24.50 -1.83
C GLY A 101 -2.40 -24.33 -0.92
N MET A 102 -2.01 -23.10 -0.59
CA MET A 102 -0.99 -22.86 0.44
C MET A 102 -1.58 -22.97 1.84
N GLU A 103 -0.84 -23.65 2.71
CA GLU A 103 -1.03 -23.54 4.15
C GLU A 103 -0.57 -22.18 4.67
N LYS A 104 -0.99 -21.84 5.89
CA LYS A 104 -0.49 -20.63 6.55
C LYS A 104 1.02 -20.71 6.72
N THR A 105 1.71 -19.64 6.35
CA THR A 105 3.15 -19.46 6.58
C THR A 105 3.38 -18.85 7.97
N GLU A 106 4.60 -18.99 8.51
CA GLU A 106 5.02 -18.30 9.73
C GLU A 106 4.81 -16.78 9.63
N MET A 107 5.16 -16.19 8.47
CA MET A 107 4.93 -14.77 8.21
C MET A 107 3.44 -14.43 8.28
N SER A 108 2.58 -15.13 7.54
CA SER A 108 1.14 -14.83 7.50
C SER A 108 0.47 -14.86 8.89
N GLN A 109 0.98 -15.70 9.79
CA GLN A 109 0.47 -15.84 11.16
C GLN A 109 0.91 -14.69 12.06
N GLY A 110 2.14 -14.18 11.89
CA GLY A 110 2.73 -13.13 12.74
C GLY A 110 2.31 -11.70 12.39
N LEU A 111 1.48 -11.48 11.37
CA LEU A 111 1.14 -10.13 10.90
C LEU A 111 0.09 -9.44 11.78
N TYR A 112 0.35 -8.18 12.12
CA TYR A 112 -0.66 -7.29 12.64
C TYR A 112 -0.66 -5.95 11.88
N PRO A 113 -1.82 -5.53 11.33
CA PRO A 113 -3.02 -6.34 11.13
C PRO A 113 -2.76 -7.54 10.21
N GLN A 114 -3.64 -8.54 10.26
CA GLN A 114 -3.57 -9.71 9.37
C GLN A 114 -3.70 -9.29 7.91
N ALA A 115 -2.87 -9.86 7.04
CA ALA A 115 -2.96 -9.63 5.61
C ALA A 115 -4.24 -10.26 5.03
N PRO A 116 -4.92 -9.60 4.07
CA PRO A 116 -6.05 -10.20 3.38
C PRO A 116 -5.59 -11.39 2.53
N ILE A 117 -6.41 -12.44 2.47
CA ILE A 117 -6.15 -13.61 1.64
C ILE A 117 -6.64 -13.33 0.21
N LEU A 118 -5.74 -12.88 -0.65
CA LEU A 118 -6.09 -12.25 -1.94
C LEU A 118 -6.78 -13.19 -2.92
N PHE A 119 -6.49 -14.49 -2.87
CA PHE A 119 -7.16 -15.48 -3.73
C PHE A 119 -8.64 -15.72 -3.37
N LYS A 120 -9.11 -15.21 -2.23
CA LYS A 120 -10.54 -15.22 -1.85
C LYS A 120 -11.33 -14.05 -2.46
N GLY A 121 -10.66 -13.12 -3.13
CA GLY A 121 -11.27 -11.93 -3.72
C GLY A 121 -11.01 -10.65 -2.94
N SER A 122 -11.30 -9.53 -3.60
CA SER A 122 -11.22 -8.18 -3.04
C SER A 122 -12.21 -7.26 -3.76
N ASP A 123 -12.88 -6.40 -3.00
CA ASP A 123 -13.78 -5.38 -3.55
C ASP A 123 -13.03 -4.12 -4.02
N ARG A 124 -11.70 -4.09 -3.89
CA ARG A 124 -10.88 -2.94 -4.29
C ARG A 124 -10.80 -2.80 -5.80
N SER A 125 -10.88 -1.56 -6.27
CA SER A 125 -10.63 -1.20 -7.65
C SER A 125 -9.16 -1.43 -8.05
N ALA A 126 -8.89 -1.50 -9.36
CA ALA A 126 -7.52 -1.70 -9.86
C ALA A 126 -6.58 -0.54 -9.48
N SER A 127 -7.08 0.69 -9.46
CA SER A 127 -6.32 1.87 -9.03
C SER A 127 -5.97 1.85 -7.54
N GLU A 128 -6.89 1.40 -6.68
CA GLU A 128 -6.60 1.19 -5.26
C GLU A 128 -5.55 0.10 -5.06
N GLN A 129 -5.69 -1.04 -5.76
CA GLN A 129 -4.70 -2.13 -5.70
C GLN A 129 -3.32 -1.64 -6.13
N PHE A 130 -3.23 -0.89 -7.23
CA PHE A 130 -2.00 -0.28 -7.69
C PHE A 130 -1.39 0.64 -6.62
N TRP A 131 -2.19 1.56 -6.05
CA TRP A 131 -1.69 2.49 -5.05
C TRP A 131 -1.18 1.77 -3.80
N ILE A 132 -1.92 0.76 -3.33
CA ILE A 132 -1.56 -0.05 -2.17
C ILE A 132 -0.26 -0.82 -2.42
N ILE A 133 -0.11 -1.47 -3.58
CA ILE A 133 1.12 -2.23 -3.89
C ILE A 133 2.31 -1.26 -4.04
N LYS A 134 2.12 -0.13 -4.74
CA LYS A 134 3.18 0.88 -4.95
C LYS A 134 3.67 1.49 -3.64
N HIS A 135 2.76 1.82 -2.72
CA HIS A 135 3.09 2.60 -1.53
C HIS A 135 3.14 1.81 -0.22
N GLY A 136 2.65 0.57 -0.22
CA GLY A 136 2.43 -0.21 1.00
C GLY A 136 1.39 0.43 1.90
N ILE A 137 1.24 -0.12 3.11
CA ILE A 137 0.37 0.45 4.14
C ILE A 137 1.18 0.73 5.40
N LYS A 138 1.19 1.99 5.82
CA LYS A 138 1.88 2.42 7.04
C LYS A 138 1.29 1.70 8.27
N MET A 139 2.15 1.41 9.25
CA MET A 139 1.80 0.66 10.47
C MET A 139 1.29 -0.76 10.19
N THR A 140 1.84 -1.37 9.14
CA THR A 140 1.68 -2.79 8.79
C THR A 140 3.04 -3.29 8.30
N ALA A 141 3.17 -4.59 8.07
CA ALA A 141 4.36 -5.14 7.41
C ALA A 141 4.34 -5.00 5.88
N MET A 142 3.31 -4.39 5.28
CA MET A 142 3.19 -4.25 3.83
C MET A 142 4.17 -3.20 3.29
N PRO A 143 5.22 -3.58 2.54
CA PRO A 143 6.25 -2.65 2.09
C PRO A 143 5.79 -1.81 0.89
N ALA A 144 6.51 -0.72 0.62
CA ALA A 144 6.27 0.17 -0.51
C ALA A 144 7.05 -0.31 -1.76
N TRP A 145 6.45 -1.18 -2.58
CA TRP A 145 7.15 -1.80 -3.71
C TRP A 145 7.57 -0.82 -4.80
N GLY A 146 6.92 0.35 -4.90
CA GLY A 146 7.32 1.42 -5.81
C GLY A 146 8.69 2.04 -5.51
N LYS A 147 9.37 1.62 -4.43
CA LYS A 147 10.78 1.94 -4.18
C LYS A 147 11.75 1.09 -4.99
N THR A 148 11.32 -0.09 -5.43
CA THR A 148 12.17 -1.06 -6.13
C THR A 148 11.62 -1.46 -7.50
N HIS A 149 10.31 -1.33 -7.73
CA HIS A 149 9.64 -1.73 -8.96
C HIS A 149 8.99 -0.54 -9.64
N ASP A 150 9.12 -0.45 -10.97
CA ASP A 150 8.48 0.58 -11.77
C ASP A 150 6.96 0.36 -11.88
N ASP A 151 6.24 1.38 -12.34
CA ASP A 151 4.78 1.31 -12.46
C ASP A 151 4.32 0.19 -13.40
N ARG A 152 5.15 -0.21 -14.38
CA ARG A 152 4.83 -1.32 -15.28
C ARG A 152 4.76 -2.64 -14.50
N LEU A 153 5.75 -2.95 -13.68
CA LEU A 153 5.75 -4.15 -12.84
C LEU A 153 4.69 -4.09 -11.74
N ILE A 154 4.40 -2.91 -11.18
CA ILE A 154 3.26 -2.77 -10.25
C ILE A 154 1.95 -3.12 -10.95
N TRP A 155 1.73 -2.67 -12.19
CA TRP A 155 0.54 -3.03 -12.96
C TRP A 155 0.48 -4.51 -13.32
N ASP A 156 1.62 -5.16 -13.57
CA ASP A 156 1.69 -6.60 -13.77
C ASP A 156 1.25 -7.36 -12.51
N MET A 157 1.69 -6.93 -11.31
CA MET A 157 1.20 -7.47 -10.04
C MET A 157 -0.31 -7.27 -9.87
N VAL A 158 -0.84 -6.08 -10.19
CA VAL A 158 -2.30 -5.82 -10.15
C VAL A 158 -3.05 -6.75 -11.11
N ALA A 159 -2.55 -6.94 -12.34
CA ALA A 159 -3.15 -7.84 -13.32
C ALA A 159 -3.29 -9.26 -12.76
N PHE A 160 -2.25 -9.77 -12.12
CA PHE A 160 -2.27 -11.09 -11.51
C PHE A 160 -3.14 -11.17 -10.26
N VAL A 161 -3.06 -10.21 -9.34
CA VAL A 161 -3.91 -10.15 -8.13
C VAL A 161 -5.39 -10.16 -8.49
N ARG A 162 -5.78 -9.55 -9.62
CA ARG A 162 -7.17 -9.59 -10.13
C ARG A 162 -7.54 -10.91 -10.79
N LYS A 163 -6.57 -11.63 -11.36
CA LYS A 163 -6.77 -12.96 -11.94
C LYS A 163 -6.80 -14.08 -10.89
N LEU A 164 -6.15 -13.83 -9.75
CA LEU A 164 -5.94 -14.79 -8.68
C LEU A 164 -7.24 -15.38 -8.09
N PRO A 165 -8.31 -14.59 -7.83
CA PRO A 165 -9.59 -15.15 -7.44
C PRO A 165 -10.13 -16.10 -8.51
N GLY A 166 -10.43 -17.33 -8.10
CA GLY A 166 -10.95 -18.38 -8.99
C GLY A 166 -9.90 -19.28 -9.62
N LEU A 167 -8.61 -19.08 -9.34
CA LEU A 167 -7.59 -20.08 -9.68
C LEU A 167 -7.64 -21.28 -8.72
N SER A 168 -7.62 -22.48 -9.27
CA SER A 168 -7.32 -23.70 -8.50
C SER A 168 -5.82 -23.75 -8.16
N PRO A 169 -5.41 -24.56 -7.15
CA PRO A 169 -3.99 -24.76 -6.85
C PRO A 169 -3.18 -25.20 -8.08
N ALA A 170 -3.73 -26.10 -8.91
CA ALA A 170 -3.08 -26.57 -10.13
C ALA A 170 -2.94 -25.46 -11.19
N GLN A 171 -3.95 -24.59 -11.32
CA GLN A 171 -3.87 -23.45 -12.24
C GLN A 171 -2.87 -22.40 -11.77
N TYR A 172 -2.85 -22.10 -10.47
CA TYR A 172 -1.84 -21.22 -9.88
C TYR A 172 -0.43 -21.74 -10.17
N GLN A 173 -0.17 -23.00 -9.86
CA GLN A 173 1.12 -23.63 -10.09
C GLN A 173 1.52 -23.64 -11.57
N ALA A 174 0.59 -23.92 -12.48
CA ALA A 174 0.86 -23.90 -13.91
C ALA A 174 1.23 -22.49 -14.42
N ILE A 175 0.59 -21.44 -13.91
CA ILE A 175 0.90 -20.06 -14.35
C ILE A 175 2.26 -19.61 -13.79
N THR A 176 2.57 -19.94 -12.53
CA THR A 176 3.81 -19.47 -11.88
C THR A 176 5.04 -20.21 -12.40
N GLN A 177 4.94 -21.50 -12.72
CA GLN A 177 6.02 -22.27 -13.35
C GLN A 177 6.36 -21.81 -14.78
N ASN A 178 5.38 -21.23 -15.48
CA ASN A 178 5.53 -20.71 -16.83
C ASN A 178 5.75 -19.20 -16.86
N ALA A 179 6.06 -18.57 -15.72
CA ALA A 179 6.36 -17.15 -15.68
C ALA A 179 7.58 -16.86 -16.59
N PRO A 180 7.48 -15.89 -17.52
CA PRO A 180 8.44 -15.74 -18.61
C PRO A 180 9.86 -15.35 -18.17
N MET A 181 10.01 -14.83 -16.95
CA MET A 181 11.29 -14.47 -16.33
C MET A 181 11.16 -14.65 -14.81
N ASP A 182 12.25 -15.01 -14.14
CA ASP A 182 12.33 -14.92 -12.69
C ASP A 182 12.45 -13.46 -12.24
N HIS A 183 12.25 -13.22 -10.94
CA HIS A 183 12.28 -11.87 -10.35
C HIS A 183 13.59 -11.15 -10.66
N ASP A 184 14.73 -11.82 -10.48
CA ASP A 184 16.06 -11.25 -10.69
C ASP A 184 16.27 -10.76 -12.14
N ALA A 185 15.83 -11.55 -13.13
CA ALA A 185 15.90 -11.15 -14.53
C ALA A 185 15.03 -9.93 -14.83
N MET A 186 13.84 -9.82 -14.24
CA MET A 186 12.97 -8.65 -14.39
C MET A 186 13.63 -7.38 -13.82
N MET A 187 14.25 -7.49 -12.65
CA MET A 187 14.94 -6.37 -12.00
C MET A 187 16.16 -5.90 -12.79
N LYS A 188 16.94 -6.85 -13.32
CA LYS A 188 18.08 -6.53 -14.19
C LYS A 188 17.63 -5.77 -15.44
N GLY A 189 16.57 -6.24 -16.11
CA GLY A 189 16.02 -5.55 -17.28
C GLY A 189 15.55 -4.12 -17.00
N MET A 190 15.02 -3.85 -15.80
CA MET A 190 14.68 -2.49 -15.39
C MET A 190 15.91 -1.59 -15.25
N THR A 191 16.94 -2.04 -14.53
CA THR A 191 18.15 -1.24 -14.31
C THR A 191 18.88 -0.93 -15.63
N GLU A 192 18.88 -1.87 -16.58
CA GLU A 192 19.40 -1.66 -17.93
C GLU A 192 18.57 -0.65 -18.73
N ALA A 193 17.24 -0.71 -18.65
CA ALA A 193 16.34 0.24 -19.32
C ALA A 193 16.44 1.66 -18.75
N GLU A 194 16.57 1.79 -17.42
CA GLU A 194 16.80 3.06 -16.74
C GLU A 194 18.18 3.66 -17.10
N GLY A 195 19.22 2.83 -17.13
CA GLY A 195 20.57 3.25 -17.56
C GLY A 195 20.64 3.63 -19.04
N ALA A 196 19.84 3.00 -19.91
CA ALA A 196 19.73 3.36 -21.32
C ALA A 196 19.01 4.69 -21.54
N SER A 197 17.97 4.99 -20.74
CA SER A 197 17.26 6.28 -20.80
C SER A 197 18.08 7.47 -20.27
N GLN A 198 19.17 7.22 -19.53
CA GLN A 198 20.01 8.25 -18.92
C GLN A 198 21.27 8.60 -19.73
N LYS A 199 21.53 7.97 -20.89
CA LYS A 199 22.66 8.38 -21.75
C LYS A 199 22.35 9.74 -22.42
N PRO A 200 23.20 10.77 -22.26
CA PRO A 200 22.99 12.05 -22.92
C PRO A 200 23.24 11.89 -24.43
N SER A 201 22.25 12.28 -25.25
CA SER A 201 22.49 12.53 -26.68
C SER A 201 23.33 13.80 -26.82
N GLY A 202 24.65 13.64 -26.85
CA GLY A 202 25.60 14.73 -26.96
C GLY A 202 26.69 14.43 -27.98
N ALA A 203 26.30 14.12 -29.23
CA ALA A 203 27.17 14.26 -30.39
C ALA A 203 26.79 15.58 -31.07
N GLY A 204 27.49 16.64 -30.71
CA GLY A 204 27.50 17.91 -31.43
C GLY A 204 28.92 18.18 -31.89
N GLU A 205 29.19 17.82 -33.14
CA GLU A 205 30.36 18.24 -33.90
C GLU A 205 30.55 19.77 -33.79
N HIS A 206 31.70 20.20 -33.26
CA HIS A 206 32.22 21.54 -33.51
C HIS A 206 33.29 21.46 -34.58
N ALA A 207 32.85 21.69 -35.83
CA ALA A 207 33.68 22.15 -36.91
C ALA A 207 33.70 23.69 -36.93
N GLY A 208 34.89 24.27 -37.08
CA GLY A 208 35.06 25.52 -37.83
C GLY A 208 35.24 26.83 -37.04
N HIS A 209 36.45 27.37 -37.21
CA HIS A 209 36.93 28.76 -37.09
C HIS A 209 37.31 29.31 -35.71
#